data_AF-A0A2H3NKG0-F1
#
_entry.id   AF-A0A2H3NKG0-F1
#
_cell.length_a   1.000
_cell.length_b   1.000
_cell.length_c   1.000
_cell.angle_alpha   90.00
_cell.angle_beta   90.00
_cell.angle_gamma   90.00
#
_symmetry.space_group_name_H-M   'P 1'
#
loop_
_entity.id
_entity.type
_entity.pdbx_description
1 polymer ?
#
loop_
_entity_poly.entity_id
_entity_poly.type
_entity_poly.pdbx_seq_one_letter_code
_entity_poly.pdbx_strand_id
1 'polypeptide(L)'
;MAGAPDAEVYQTALGKEAVLVTTDRGFGDVRSYPPSSHHGIIVLNVSPDPGQVRAVHRTLTMMLQTETSFAGTLFIVDGKKYRKRKQP
;
A
#
# COMPACT_ATOMS: atom_id res chain seq x y z
N MET A 1 -22.35 -11.08 5.71
CA MET A 1 -21.50 -9.93 6.07
C MET A 1 -20.72 -9.54 4.84
N ALA A 2 -20.83 -8.30 4.38
CA ALA A 2 -20.01 -7.76 3.28
C ALA A 2 -18.94 -6.84 3.85
N GLY A 3 -17.81 -6.70 3.16
CA GLY A 3 -16.78 -5.71 3.51
C GLY A 3 -17.24 -4.28 3.26
N ALA A 4 -16.48 -3.30 3.75
CA ALA A 4 -16.71 -1.89 3.45
C ALA A 4 -16.26 -1.54 2.01
N PRO A 5 -16.89 -0.57 1.32
CA PRO A 5 -16.42 -0.09 0.02
C PRO A 5 -15.06 0.59 0.11
N ASP A 6 -14.27 0.52 -0.97
CA ASP A 6 -12.94 1.15 -1.04
C ASP A 6 -12.95 2.63 -0.66
N ALA A 7 -13.98 3.37 -1.11
CA ALA A 7 -14.13 4.80 -0.80
C ALA A 7 -14.24 5.06 0.71
N GLU A 8 -14.94 4.21 1.45
CA GLU A 8 -15.10 4.37 2.90
C GLU A 8 -13.78 4.06 3.64
N VAL A 9 -13.10 2.99 3.23
CA VAL A 9 -11.77 2.64 3.75
C VAL A 9 -10.76 3.76 3.49
N TYR A 10 -10.78 4.31 2.27
CA TYR A 10 -9.94 5.42 1.85
C TYR A 10 -10.21 6.68 2.67
N GLN A 11 -11.47 7.11 2.80
CA GLN A 11 -11.85 8.28 3.59
C GLN A 11 -11.49 8.10 5.08
N THR A 12 -11.63 6.90 5.61
CA THR A 12 -11.21 6.59 6.97
C THR A 12 -9.70 6.73 7.15
N ALA A 13 -8.89 6.27 6.18
CA ALA A 13 -7.44 6.43 6.21
C ALA A 13 -7.04 7.92 6.12
N LEU A 14 -7.72 8.70 5.28
CA LEU A 14 -7.52 10.16 5.18
C LEU A 14 -7.84 10.87 6.50
N GLY A 15 -9.03 10.63 7.06
CA GLY A 15 -9.45 11.27 8.31
C GLY A 15 -8.60 10.91 9.52
N LYS A 16 -7.88 9.78 9.46
CA LYS A 16 -6.90 9.35 10.48
C LYS A 16 -5.48 9.81 10.19
N GLU A 17 -5.24 10.51 9.08
CA GLU A 17 -3.90 10.85 8.58
C GLU A 17 -2.97 9.63 8.51
N ALA A 18 -3.52 8.46 8.18
CA ALA A 18 -2.85 7.18 8.29
C ALA A 18 -2.35 6.66 6.95
N VAL A 19 -1.31 5.84 6.99
CA VAL A 19 -0.86 5.03 5.85
C VAL A 19 -1.74 3.79 5.75
N LEU A 20 -2.40 3.60 4.60
CA LEU A 20 -3.21 2.41 4.35
C LEU A 20 -2.32 1.26 3.88
N VAL A 21 -2.28 0.16 4.64
CA VAL A 21 -1.63 -1.10 4.21
C VAL A 21 -2.73 -2.10 3.81
N THR A 22 -2.66 -2.62 2.59
CA THR A 22 -3.72 -3.51 2.06
C THR A 22 -3.15 -4.53 1.07
N THR A 23 -3.80 -5.69 0.94
CA THR A 23 -3.54 -6.65 -0.15
C THR A 23 -4.42 -6.39 -1.37
N ASP A 24 -5.38 -5.46 -1.27
CA ASP A 24 -6.27 -5.11 -2.36
C ASP A 24 -5.52 -4.29 -3.43
N ARG A 25 -5.47 -4.84 -4.64
CA ARG A 25 -4.78 -4.24 -5.78
C ARG A 25 -5.52 -3.03 -6.34
N GLY A 26 -6.81 -2.85 -6.05
CA GLY A 26 -7.59 -1.68 -6.47
C GLY A 26 -6.98 -0.36 -5.99
N PHE A 27 -6.43 -0.36 -4.78
CA PHE A 27 -5.70 0.79 -4.20
C PHE A 27 -4.35 1.10 -4.89
N GLY A 28 -3.92 0.26 -5.83
CA GLY A 28 -2.70 0.47 -6.63
C GLY A 28 -2.90 1.31 -7.90
N ASP A 29 -4.14 1.66 -8.25
CA ASP A 29 -4.44 2.51 -9.40
C ASP A 29 -4.22 3.99 -9.05
N VAL A 30 -3.17 4.58 -9.63
CA VAL A 30 -2.80 5.98 -9.41
C VAL A 30 -3.80 6.98 -9.99
N ARG A 31 -4.67 6.55 -10.92
CA ARG A 31 -5.73 7.43 -11.44
C ARG A 31 -6.84 7.62 -10.42
N SER A 32 -7.11 6.58 -9.64
CA SER A 32 -8.10 6.60 -8.56
C SER A 32 -7.50 7.12 -7.25
N TYR A 33 -6.24 6.78 -6.99
CA TYR A 33 -5.52 7.12 -5.76
C TYR A 33 -4.15 7.75 -6.09
N PRO A 34 -4.12 8.97 -6.62
CA PRO A 34 -2.86 9.63 -6.95
C PRO A 34 -2.06 9.91 -5.68
N PRO A 35 -0.71 9.86 -5.72
CA PRO A 35 0.11 10.08 -4.52
C PRO A 35 -0.17 11.40 -3.79
N SER A 36 -0.58 12.45 -4.51
CA SER A 36 -0.96 13.75 -3.92
C SER A 36 -2.26 13.74 -3.11
N SER A 37 -3.05 12.67 -3.15
CA SER A 37 -4.38 12.60 -2.54
C SER A 37 -4.39 11.96 -1.15
N HIS A 38 -3.31 11.33 -0.70
CA HIS A 38 -3.33 10.49 0.50
C HIS A 38 -2.05 10.56 1.34
N HIS A 39 -2.15 10.20 2.62
CA HIS A 39 -1.02 10.17 3.55
C HIS A 39 -0.08 8.96 3.34
N GLY A 40 -0.44 8.03 2.46
CA GLY A 40 0.39 6.93 2.04
C GLY A 40 -0.46 5.68 1.79
N ILE A 41 -0.10 4.92 0.76
CA ILE A 41 -0.73 3.63 0.46
C ILE A 41 0.38 2.61 0.24
N ILE A 42 0.27 1.44 0.86
CA ILE A 42 1.15 0.30 0.69
C ILE A 42 0.29 -0.89 0.25
N VAL A 43 0.40 -1.25 -1.03
CA VAL A 43 -0.25 -2.43 -1.60
C VAL A 43 0.71 -3.62 -1.55
N LEU A 44 0.30 -4.67 -0.86
CA LEU A 44 1.03 -5.93 -0.73
C LEU A 44 0.59 -6.89 -1.83
N ASN A 45 1.48 -7.17 -2.78
CA ASN A 45 1.22 -8.11 -3.86
C ASN A 45 1.51 -9.55 -3.41
N VAL A 46 0.57 -10.09 -2.63
CA VAL A 46 0.68 -11.41 -2.00
C VAL A 46 -0.14 -12.45 -2.76
N SER A 47 0.34 -13.69 -2.81
CA SER A 47 -0.40 -14.90 -3.19
C SER A 47 -0.52 -15.82 -1.99
N PRO A 48 -1.44 -16.81 -2.00
CA PRO A 48 -1.64 -17.72 -0.88
C PRO A 48 -0.45 -18.66 -0.59
N ASP A 49 0.61 -18.62 -1.40
CA ASP A 49 1.81 -19.43 -1.19
C ASP A 49 2.58 -18.94 0.05
N PRO A 50 2.82 -19.81 1.07
CA PRO A 50 3.54 -19.41 2.29
C PRO A 50 4.96 -18.87 2.04
N GLY A 51 5.64 -19.36 1.00
CA GLY A 51 6.95 -18.84 0.61
C GLY A 51 6.86 -17.40 0.13
N GLN A 52 5.86 -17.11 -0.68
CA GLN A 52 5.57 -15.80 -1.23
C GLN A 52 5.14 -14.80 -0.14
N VAL A 53 4.29 -15.21 0.81
CA VAL A 53 3.93 -14.39 1.99
C VAL A 53 5.17 -13.99 2.78
N ARG A 54 6.07 -14.94 3.08
CA ARG A 54 7.34 -14.65 3.79
C ARG A 54 8.24 -13.71 3.00
N ALA A 55 8.33 -13.90 1.70
CA ALA A 55 9.13 -13.04 0.83
C ALA A 55 8.59 -11.60 0.83
N VAL A 56 7.26 -11.41 0.67
CA VAL A 56 6.63 -10.08 0.71
C VAL A 56 6.82 -9.43 2.08
N HIS A 57 6.65 -10.19 3.18
CA HIS A 57 6.90 -9.68 4.52
C HIS A 57 8.34 -9.18 4.68
N ARG A 58 9.34 -9.93 4.21
CA ARG A 58 10.75 -9.51 4.25
C ARG A 58 10.97 -8.22 3.45
N THR A 59 10.39 -8.10 2.26
CA THR A 59 10.49 -6.88 1.44
C THR A 59 9.81 -5.70 2.13
N LEU A 60 8.64 -5.91 2.73
CA LEU A 60 7.92 -4.89 3.49
C LEU A 60 8.75 -4.40 4.68
N THR A 61 9.30 -5.30 5.48
CA THR A 61 10.17 -4.93 6.62
C THR A 61 11.38 -4.13 6.17
N MET A 62 12.05 -4.56 5.09
CA MET A 62 13.19 -3.83 4.53
C MET A 62 12.77 -2.44 4.05
N MET A 63 11.64 -2.30 3.36
CA MET A 63 11.10 -1.01 2.93
C MET A 63 10.80 -0.10 4.12
N LEU A 64 10.15 -0.61 5.16
CA LEU A 64 9.81 0.15 6.37
C LEU A 64 11.05 0.66 7.11
N GLN A 65 12.17 -0.05 7.03
CA GLN A 65 13.46 0.36 7.59
C GLN A 65 14.23 1.33 6.69
N THR A 66 14.00 1.28 5.37
CA THR A 66 14.76 2.06 4.37
C THR A 66 14.12 3.42 4.10
N GLU A 67 12.79 3.46 4.05
CA GLU A 67 12.04 4.66 3.68
C GLU A 67 11.90 5.62 4.85
N THR A 68 12.31 6.88 4.63
CA THR A 68 12.24 7.93 5.66
C THR A 68 10.88 8.65 5.69
N SER A 69 10.04 8.45 4.66
CA SER A 69 8.71 9.02 4.60
C SER A 69 7.79 8.23 3.68
N PHE A 70 6.54 8.07 4.14
CA PHE A 70 5.44 7.42 3.43
C PHE A 70 4.39 8.42 2.94
N ALA A 71 4.47 9.67 3.43
CA ALA A 71 3.55 10.74 3.08
C ALA A 71 3.48 10.93 1.57
N GLY A 72 2.26 11.04 1.05
CA GLY A 72 2.03 11.31 -0.37
C GLY A 72 2.68 10.29 -1.30
N THR A 73 2.79 9.02 -0.89
CA THR A 73 3.50 7.99 -1.67
C THR A 73 2.68 6.72 -1.77
N LEU A 74 2.58 6.17 -2.98
CA LEU A 74 2.00 4.85 -3.24
C LEU A 74 3.13 3.84 -3.45
N PHE A 75 3.14 2.82 -2.61
CA PHE A 75 4.07 1.69 -2.67
C PHE A 75 3.36 0.43 -3.15
N ILE A 76 4.02 -0.33 -4.02
CA ILE A 76 3.62 -1.69 -4.37
C ILE A 76 4.75 -2.62 -3.95
N VAL A 77 4.49 -3.51 -3.01
CA VAL A 77 5.48 -4.41 -2.41
C VAL A 77 5.25 -5.83 -2.93
N ASP A 78 6.26 -6.43 -3.54
CA ASP A 78 6.25 -7.85 -3.93
C ASP A 78 7.36 -8.63 -3.19
N GLY A 79 7.48 -9.93 -3.45
CA GLY A 79 8.44 -10.79 -2.75
C GLY A 79 9.92 -10.53 -3.09
N LYS A 80 10.21 -9.64 -4.05
CA LYS A 80 11.57 -9.35 -4.54
C LYS A 80 11.95 -7.88 -4.37
N LYS A 81 11.00 -6.97 -4.53
CA LYS A 81 11.22 -5.53 -4.53
C LYS A 81 9.96 -4.77 -4.13
N TYR A 82 10.12 -3.48 -3.89
CA TYR A 82 8.99 -2.55 -3.86
C TYR A 82 9.15 -1.50 -4.95
N ARG A 83 8.02 -0.98 -5.44
CA ARG A 83 7.95 0.16 -6.37
C ARG A 83 7.38 1.34 -5.62
N LYS A 84 7.94 2.52 -5.88
CA LYS A 84 7.54 3.79 -5.26
C LYS A 84 6.97 4.73 -6.32
N ARG A 85 5.84 5.38 -6.03
CA ARG A 85 5.23 6.41 -6.87
C ARG A 85 4.96 7.67 -6.04
N LYS A 86 5.57 8.79 -6.43
CA LYS A 86 5.50 10.08 -5.72
C LYS A 86 4.85 11.22 -6.51
N GLN A 87 4.70 11.07 -7.82
CA GLN A 87 4.13 12.07 -8.70
C GLN A 87 3.08 11.38 -9.60
N PRO A 88 2.03 12.10 -10.03
CA PRO A 88 1.07 11.61 -11.02
C PRO A 88 1.74 11.23 -12.35
#